data_AF-A0AAW7W743-F1
#
_entry.id   AF-A0AAW7W743-F1
#
_cell.length_a   1.000
_cell.length_b   1.000
_cell.length_c   1.000
_cell.angle_alpha   90.00
_cell.angle_beta   90.00
_cell.angle_gamma   90.00
#
_symmetry.space_group_name_H-M   'P 1'
#
loop_
_entity.id
_entity.type
_entity.pdbx_description
1 polymer ?
#
loop_
_entity_poly.entity_id
_entity_poly.type
_entity_poly.pdbx_seq_one_letter_code
_entity_poly.pdbx_strand_id
1 'polypeptide(L)'
;MTRKELYENKLQMDYFSDAYIRFEEDFQKYSAMNVPLTFLIDDILRTMAMNQKNYFVLNKENAKDGREHRFYFRVVTEKECPRNRTYAYAGLKNSSQ
;
A
#
# COMPACT_ATOMS: atom_id res chain seq x y z
N MET A 1 -7.85 -3.92 -16.41
CA MET A 1 -8.46 -2.75 -15.76
C MET A 1 -7.92 -1.53 -16.50
N THR A 2 -8.80 -0.69 -17.04
CA THR A 2 -8.37 0.52 -17.74
C THR A 2 -7.94 1.59 -16.73
N ARG A 3 -7.11 2.55 -17.15
CA ARG A 3 -6.72 3.69 -16.32
C ARG A 3 -7.96 4.44 -15.77
N LYS A 4 -9.03 4.56 -16.56
CA LYS A 4 -10.31 5.17 -16.16
C LYS A 4 -11.00 4.40 -15.03
N GLU A 5 -11.00 3.08 -15.08
CA GLU A 5 -11.61 2.23 -14.04
C GLU A 5 -10.87 2.29 -12.68
N LEU A 6 -9.59 2.67 -12.66
CA LEU A 6 -8.82 2.88 -11.44
C LEU A 6 -9.13 4.23 -10.78
N TYR A 7 -9.60 5.22 -11.54
CA TYR A 7 -10.01 6.54 -11.02
C TYR A 7 -11.42 6.55 -10.40
N GLU A 8 -12.24 5.55 -10.70
CA GLU A 8 -13.45 5.27 -9.93
C GLU A 8 -13.00 4.69 -8.58
N ASN A 9 -13.40 5.28 -7.44
CA ASN A 9 -13.03 4.97 -6.04
C ASN A 9 -13.21 3.50 -5.60
N LYS A 10 -12.55 2.58 -6.29
CA LYS A 10 -12.69 1.12 -6.21
C LYS A 10 -11.54 0.48 -5.45
N LEU A 11 -10.43 1.19 -5.29
CA LEU A 11 -9.34 0.79 -4.43
C LEU A 11 -9.47 1.58 -3.13
N GLN A 12 -9.58 0.86 -2.01
CA GLN A 12 -9.90 1.48 -0.73
C GLN A 12 -9.00 0.94 0.37
N MET A 13 -8.80 1.76 1.39
CA MET A 13 -8.15 1.42 2.64
C MET A 13 -8.95 2.07 3.77
N ASP A 14 -9.15 1.34 4.86
CA ASP A 14 -9.88 1.86 6.01
C ASP A 14 -8.93 2.66 6.91
N TYR A 15 -9.00 3.99 6.81
CA TYR A 15 -8.18 4.94 7.56
C TYR A 15 -8.35 4.85 9.08
N PHE A 16 -9.48 4.31 9.55
CA PHE A 16 -9.74 4.14 10.99
C PHE A 16 -9.36 2.75 11.51
N SER A 17 -8.86 1.87 10.64
CA SER A 17 -8.46 0.52 11.03
C SER A 17 -7.07 0.47 11.67
N ASP A 18 -6.88 -0.49 12.59
CA ASP A 18 -5.55 -0.82 13.14
C ASP A 18 -4.54 -1.23 12.06
N ALA A 19 -5.03 -1.72 10.91
CA ALA A 19 -4.16 -2.04 9.78
C ALA A 19 -3.58 -0.77 9.16
N TYR A 20 -4.39 0.27 8.97
CA TYR A 20 -3.91 1.56 8.47
C TYR A 20 -2.94 2.23 9.45
N ILE A 21 -3.28 2.27 10.73
CA ILE A 21 -2.43 2.89 11.76
C ILE A 21 -1.04 2.24 11.76
N ARG A 22 -0.97 0.90 11.78
CA ARG A 22 0.32 0.18 11.71
C ARG A 22 1.07 0.44 10.41
N PHE A 23 0.37 0.55 9.28
CA PHE A 23 1.00 0.88 8.01
C PHE A 23 1.63 2.28 8.03
N GLU A 24 0.91 3.25 8.59
CA GLU A 24 1.38 4.62 8.73
C GLU A 24 2.60 4.70 9.65
N GLU A 25 2.57 4.04 10.81
CA GLU A 25 3.69 3.94 11.75
C GLU A 25 4.93 3.33 11.08
N ASP A 26 4.78 2.18 10.43
CA ASP A 26 5.87 1.50 9.75
C ASP A 26 6.41 2.32 8.56
N PHE A 27 5.53 2.94 7.78
CA PHE A 27 5.95 3.80 6.68
C PHE A 27 6.73 5.01 7.20
N GLN A 28 6.25 5.70 8.23
CA GLN A 28 6.94 6.85 8.83
C GLN A 28 8.28 6.45 9.47
N LYS A 29 8.34 5.27 10.07
CA LYS A 29 9.57 4.72 10.66
C LYS A 29 10.69 4.56 9.63
N TYR A 30 10.38 4.04 8.44
CA TYR A 30 11.38 3.75 7.40
C TYR A 30 11.53 4.84 6.34
N SER A 31 10.48 5.59 6.01
CA SER A 31 10.48 6.58 4.93
C SER A 31 11.31 7.82 5.26
N ALA A 32 12.18 8.20 4.34
CA ALA A 32 12.91 9.46 4.31
C ALA A 32 12.21 10.54 3.48
N MET A 33 11.02 10.25 2.94
CA MET A 33 10.27 11.18 2.10
C MET A 33 9.69 12.33 2.94
N ASN A 34 9.75 13.55 2.43
CA ASN A 34 9.13 14.74 3.05
C ASN A 34 7.66 14.93 2.62
N VAL A 35 6.98 13.85 2.24
CA VAL A 35 5.58 13.86 1.77
C VAL A 35 4.75 12.96 2.69
N PRO A 36 3.64 13.46 3.26
CA PRO A 36 2.76 12.63 4.08
C PRO A 36 2.20 11.43 3.31
N LEU A 37 2.10 10.28 3.98
CA LEU A 37 1.59 9.03 3.40
C LEU A 37 0.20 9.22 2.76
N THR A 38 -0.65 10.06 3.35
CA THR A 38 -2.00 10.36 2.86
C THR A 38 -2.04 10.81 1.39
N PHE A 39 -1.02 11.53 0.92
CA PHE A 39 -0.92 11.95 -0.48
C PHE A 39 -0.44 10.84 -1.42
N LEU A 40 0.13 9.75 -0.88
CA LEU A 40 0.73 8.66 -1.64
C LEU A 40 -0.17 7.43 -1.73
N ILE A 41 -1.15 7.28 -0.84
CA ILE A 41 -1.99 6.06 -0.73
C ILE A 41 -2.63 5.72 -2.08
N ASP A 42 -3.24 6.67 -2.74
CA ASP A 42 -3.91 6.43 -4.03
C ASP A 42 -2.93 5.88 -5.07
N ASP A 43 -1.74 6.48 -5.18
CA ASP A 43 -0.71 6.05 -6.13
C ASP A 43 -0.13 4.68 -5.77
N ILE A 44 0.04 4.40 -4.46
CA ILE A 44 0.47 3.11 -3.94
C ILE A 44 -0.55 2.02 -4.32
N LEU A 45 -1.84 2.24 -4.03
CA LEU A 45 -2.90 1.29 -4.32
C LEU A 45 -3.05 1.07 -5.84
N ARG A 46 -3.02 2.15 -6.64
CA ARG A 46 -3.07 2.07 -8.11
C ARG A 46 -1.92 1.27 -8.67
N THR A 47 -0.69 1.53 -8.22
CA THR A 47 0.51 0.83 -8.66
C THR A 47 0.46 -0.64 -8.32
N MET A 48 0.01 -1.00 -7.12
CA MET A 48 -0.22 -2.40 -6.73
C MET A 48 -1.26 -3.08 -7.61
N ALA A 49 -2.40 -2.42 -7.85
CA ALA A 49 -3.48 -2.95 -8.68
C ALA A 49 -3.05 -3.15 -10.15
N MET A 50 -2.34 -2.18 -10.73
CA MET A 50 -1.84 -2.24 -12.11
C MET A 50 -0.82 -3.37 -12.29
N ASN A 51 0.09 -3.53 -11.33
CA ASN A 51 1.14 -4.55 -11.38
C ASN A 51 0.66 -5.92 -10.89
N GLN A 52 -0.61 -6.06 -10.49
CA GLN A 52 -1.18 -7.28 -9.92
C GLN A 52 -0.36 -7.81 -8.72
N LYS A 53 0.16 -6.90 -7.91
CA LYS A 53 0.92 -7.19 -6.68
C LYS A 53 0.16 -6.70 -5.47
N ASN A 54 0.41 -7.33 -4.34
CA ASN A 54 -0.18 -6.97 -3.05
C ASN A 54 0.86 -6.39 -2.08
N TYR A 55 1.94 -5.84 -2.61
CA TYR A 55 2.97 -5.19 -1.80
C TYR A 55 3.47 -3.90 -2.45
N PHE A 56 3.82 -2.95 -1.59
CA PHE A 56 4.48 -1.70 -1.92
C PHE A 56 5.96 -1.78 -1.55
N VAL A 57 6.82 -1.18 -2.37
CA VAL A 57 8.27 -1.15 -2.15
C VAL A 57 8.70 0.29 -1.86
N LEU A 58 9.26 0.50 -0.67
CA LEU A 58 10.02 1.70 -0.37
C LEU A 58 11.48 1.43 -0.75
N ASN A 59 11.92 2.09 -1.83
CA ASN A 59 13.27 1.90 -2.35
C ASN A 59 14.32 2.44 -1.38
N LYS A 60 15.54 1.91 -1.45
CA LYS A 60 16.66 2.29 -0.58
C LYS A 60 16.96 3.78 -0.57
N GLU A 61 16.74 4.48 -1.69
CA GLU A 61 16.97 5.93 -1.83
C GLU A 61 15.95 6.75 -1.03
N ASN A 62 14.76 6.18 -0.80
CA ASN A 62 13.67 6.80 -0.05
C ASN A 62 13.57 6.24 1.37
N ALA A 63 14.50 5.37 1.79
CA ALA A 63 14.52 4.76 3.11
C ALA A 63 15.63 5.37 3.98
N LYS A 64 15.30 5.67 5.24
CA LYS A 64 16.22 6.25 6.23
C LYS A 64 17.44 5.37 6.51
N ASP A 65 17.29 4.06 6.39
CA ASP A 65 18.34 3.07 6.66
C ASP A 65 19.08 2.61 5.40
N GLY A 66 18.77 3.19 4.23
CA GLY A 66 19.38 2.83 2.95
C GLY A 66 19.04 1.41 2.50
N ARG A 67 17.93 0.82 2.97
CA ARG A 67 17.47 -0.53 2.61
C ARG A 67 16.13 -0.50 1.88
N GLU A 68 15.90 -1.50 1.03
CA GLU A 68 14.59 -1.72 0.43
C GLU A 68 13.65 -2.32 1.49
N HIS A 69 12.45 -1.73 1.64
CA HIS A 69 11.40 -2.25 2.52
C HIS A 69 10.16 -2.64 1.72
N ARG A 70 9.61 -3.82 2.01
CA ARG A 70 8.41 -4.34 1.36
C ARG A 70 7.23 -4.39 2.33
N PHE A 71 6.22 -3.59 2.04
CA PHE A 71 4.99 -3.47 2.80
C PHE A 71 3.94 -4.36 2.16
N TYR A 72 3.47 -5.40 2.85
CA TYR A 72 2.52 -6.36 2.30
C TYR A 72 1.08 -6.03 2.73
N PHE A 73 0.14 -6.34 1.86
CA PHE A 73 -1.28 -6.11 2.06
C PHE A 73 -2.07 -7.38 1.78
N ARG A 74 -3.08 -7.61 2.60
CA ARG A 74 -4.19 -8.50 2.28
C ARG A 74 -5.17 -7.71 1.40
N VAL A 75 -5.53 -8.29 0.25
CA VAL A 75 -6.53 -7.70 -0.64
C VAL A 75 -7.82 -8.48 -0.48
N VAL A 76 -8.88 -7.79 -0.07
CA VAL A 76 -10.22 -8.36 0.06
C VAL A 76 -11.08 -7.84 -1.09
N THR A 77 -11.73 -8.76 -1.79
CA THR A 77 -12.68 -8.47 -2.87
C THR A 77 -14.02 -9.06 -2.49
N GLU A 78 -15.09 -8.26 -2.60
CA GLU A 78 -16.44 -8.77 -2.41
C GLU A 78 -16.87 -9.57 -3.65
N LYS A 79 -17.54 -10.71 -3.42
CA LYS A 79 -17.96 -11.61 -4.51
C LYS A 79 -18.89 -10.92 -5.52
N GLU A 80 -19.72 -10.01 -5.04
CA GLU A 80 -20.71 -9.27 -5.84
C GLU A 80 -20.09 -8.08 -6.58
N CYS A 81 -18.95 -7.57 -6.09
CA CYS A 81 -18.24 -6.42 -6.64
C CYS A 81 -16.72 -6.69 -6.72
N PRO A 82 -16.26 -7.61 -7.59
CA PRO A 82 -14.84 -8.00 -7.66
C PRO A 82 -13.91 -6.86 -8.11
N ARG A 83 -14.49 -5.74 -8.58
CA ARG A 83 -13.77 -4.51 -8.93
C ARG A 83 -13.43 -3.67 -7.70
N ASN A 84 -14.20 -3.79 -6.62
CA ASN A 84 -13.92 -3.12 -5.35
C ASN A 84 -12.90 -3.96 -4.58
N ARG A 85 -11.77 -3.34 -4.25
CA ARG A 85 -10.64 -3.97 -3.57
C ARG A 85 -10.31 -3.16 -2.33
N THR A 86 -10.44 -3.81 -1.18
CA THR A 86 -10.03 -3.24 0.10
C THR A 86 -8.66 -3.80 0.45
N TYR A 87 -7.71 -2.90 0.69
CA TYR A 87 -6.34 -3.23 1.08
C TYR A 87 -6.21 -3.08 2.59
N ALA A 88 -5.81 -4.16 3.25
CA ALA A 88 -5.51 -4.16 4.68
C ALA A 88 -4.04 -4.52 4.87
N TYR A 89 -3.30 -3.67 5.57
CA TYR A 89 -1.88 -3.90 5.82
C TYR A 89 -1.65 -5.19 6.64
N ALA A 90 -0.70 -5.99 6.17
CA ALA A 90 -0.35 -7.28 6.76
C ALA A 90 1.03 -7.29 7.44
N GLY A 91 1.81 -6.21 7.31
CA GLY A 91 3.15 -6.07 7.90
C GLY A 91 4.29 -5.99 6.88
N LEU A 92 5.50 -5.73 7.39
CA LEU A 92 6.74 -5.88 6.63
C LEU A 92 7.17 -7.35 6.59
N LYS A 93 7.61 -7.83 5.42
CA LYS A 93 8.51 -9.00 5.38
C LYS A 93 9.90 -8.50 5.04
N ASN A 94 10.80 -8.61 6.01
CA ASN A 94 12.23 -8.58 5.73
C ASN A 94 12.56 -9.89 5.00
N SER A 95 13.18 -9.78 3.82
CA SER A 95 13.79 -10.92 3.14
C SER A 95 14.99 -11.39 3.96
N SER A 96 14.71 -12.13 5.04
CA SER A 96 15.68 -12.78 5.92
C SER A 96 15.03 -14.01 6.54
N GLN A 97 14.48 -14.89 5.70
CA GLN A 97 14.25 -16.31 5.97
C GLN A 97 14.43 -17.07 4.67
#